data_AF-A0A1F9KC37-F1
#
_entry.id   AF-A0A1F9KC37-F1
#
_cell.length_a   1.000
_cell.length_b   1.000
_cell.length_c   1.000
_cell.angle_alpha   90.00
_cell.angle_beta   90.00
_cell.angle_gamma   90.00
#
_symmetry.space_group_name_H-M   'P 1'
#
loop_
_entity.id
_entity.type
_entity.pdbx_description
1 polymer ?
#
loop_
_entity_poly.entity_id
_entity_poly.type
_entity_poly.pdbx_seq_one_letter_code
_entity_poly.pdbx_strand_id
1 'polypeptide(L)'
;MDSQSISVHSRPLKILSAYTGAASFEDALKDPRAIRLLWLEILVNDQLDLAPWLDREDVREAYAKACRWYHTYRSLIDSVLARSPLPYEAGPVDSRDYRVFAEVLQFVADHT
;
A
#
# COMPACT_ATOMS: atom_id res chain seq x y z
N MET A 1 33.39 6.52 17.57
CA MET A 1 32.62 7.30 16.56
C MET A 1 32.06 6.24 15.64
N ASP A 2 30.96 5.63 16.08
CA ASP A 2 30.45 4.40 15.52
C ASP A 2 29.22 4.75 14.72
N SER A 3 29.43 5.03 13.43
CA SER A 3 28.36 5.15 12.44
C SER A 3 27.82 3.75 12.17
N GLN A 4 26.91 3.28 13.03
CA GLN A 4 26.04 2.16 12.66
C GLN A 4 25.14 2.65 11.53
N SER A 5 25.43 2.21 10.31
CA SER A 5 24.50 2.27 9.19
C SER A 5 23.29 1.43 9.56
N ILE A 6 22.25 2.08 10.08
CA ILE A 6 20.93 1.48 10.26
C ILE A 6 20.46 1.07 8.86
N SER A 7 20.57 -0.21 8.55
CA SER A 7 19.95 -0.78 7.37
C SER A 7 18.45 -0.71 7.63
N VAL A 8 17.81 0.37 7.18
CA VAL A 8 16.36 0.46 7.11
C VAL A 8 15.95 -0.64 6.14
N HIS A 9 15.55 -1.79 6.67
CA HIS A 9 15.09 -2.92 5.89
C HIS A 9 13.76 -2.54 5.24
N SER A 10 13.81 -1.75 4.16
CA SER A 10 12.68 -1.56 3.26
C SER A 10 12.35 -2.94 2.70
N ARG A 11 11.33 -3.58 3.28
CA ARG A 11 10.76 -4.79 2.69
C ARG A 11 10.39 -4.51 1.23
N PRO A 12 10.55 -5.50 0.34
CA PRO A 12 10.23 -5.31 -1.06
C PRO A 12 8.77 -4.91 -1.21
N LEU A 13 8.52 -3.92 -2.08
CA LEU A 13 7.18 -3.53 -2.49
C LEU A 13 6.53 -4.71 -3.22
N LYS A 14 5.28 -5.03 -2.91
CA LYS A 14 4.58 -6.19 -3.51
C LYS A 14 3.92 -5.83 -4.82
N ILE A 15 3.27 -4.67 -4.88
CA ILE A 15 2.45 -4.22 -6.00
C ILE A 15 3.23 -3.27 -6.88
N LEU A 16 3.89 -2.27 -6.30
CA LEU A 16 4.60 -1.26 -7.10
C LEU A 16 5.78 -1.87 -7.87
N SER A 17 6.50 -2.82 -7.27
CA SER A 17 7.57 -3.52 -7.99
C SER A 17 7.02 -4.35 -9.17
N ALA A 18 5.90 -5.06 -8.97
CA ALA A 18 5.29 -5.92 -9.97
C ALA A 18 4.60 -5.15 -11.12
N TYR A 19 3.94 -4.03 -10.81
CA TYR A 19 3.12 -3.29 -11.77
C TYR A 19 3.83 -2.11 -12.43
N THR A 20 4.84 -1.51 -11.77
CA THR A 20 5.54 -0.33 -12.30
C THR A 20 7.06 -0.49 -12.36
N GLY A 21 7.61 -1.59 -11.84
CA GLY A 21 9.06 -1.81 -11.76
C GLY A 21 9.76 -0.94 -10.71
N ALA A 22 9.00 -0.26 -9.84
CA ALA A 22 9.59 0.56 -8.79
C ALA A 22 10.28 -0.31 -7.74
N ALA A 23 11.58 -0.09 -7.54
CA ALA A 23 12.38 -0.84 -6.57
C ALA A 23 12.23 -0.31 -5.13
N SER A 24 11.79 0.94 -4.98
CA SER A 24 11.63 1.60 -3.68
C SER A 24 10.41 2.54 -3.67
N PHE A 25 9.96 2.90 -2.47
CA PHE A 25 8.85 3.83 -2.30
C PHE A 25 9.22 5.22 -2.84
N GLU A 26 10.49 5.64 -2.69
CA GLU A 26 10.99 6.88 -3.27
C GLU A 26 10.92 6.88 -4.80
N ASP A 27 11.24 5.76 -5.45
CA ASP A 27 11.12 5.62 -6.91
C ASP A 27 9.65 5.64 -7.35
N ALA A 28 8.77 4.98 -6.60
CA ALA A 28 7.33 5.00 -6.88
C ALA A 28 6.76 6.42 -6.81
N LEU A 29 7.25 7.25 -5.89
CA LEU A 29 6.82 8.64 -5.74
C LEU A 29 7.27 9.58 -6.86
N LYS A 30 8.10 9.11 -7.80
CA LYS A 30 8.52 9.83 -9.01
C LYS A 30 7.69 9.45 -10.24
N ASP A 31 6.90 8.37 -10.17
CA ASP A 31 6.06 7.90 -11.27
C ASP A 31 4.56 8.14 -10.97
N PRO A 32 3.87 8.98 -11.75
CA PRO A 32 2.43 9.20 -11.60
C PRO A 32 1.58 7.93 -11.65
N ARG A 33 2.03 6.87 -12.34
CA ARG A 33 1.32 5.58 -12.36
C ARG A 33 1.48 4.84 -11.04
N ALA A 34 2.68 4.83 -10.48
CA ALA A 34 2.96 4.20 -9.19
C ALA A 34 2.23 4.93 -8.04
N ILE A 35 2.18 6.27 -8.07
CA ILE A 35 1.38 7.06 -7.11
C ILE A 35 -0.09 6.63 -7.11
N ARG A 36 -0.69 6.37 -8.29
CA ARG A 36 -2.10 5.92 -8.38
C ARG A 36 -2.33 4.53 -7.78
N LEU A 37 -1.30 3.70 -7.71
CA LEU A 37 -1.34 2.35 -7.13
C LEU A 37 -0.86 2.31 -5.67
N LEU A 38 -0.37 3.43 -5.13
CA LEU A 38 0.23 3.50 -3.80
C LEU A 38 -0.71 3.01 -2.69
N TRP A 39 -1.99 3.31 -2.81
CA TRP A 39 -3.00 2.87 -1.84
C TRP A 39 -3.15 1.34 -1.81
N LEU A 40 -2.92 0.63 -2.92
CA LEU A 40 -2.94 -0.83 -2.96
C LEU A 40 -1.72 -1.40 -2.26
N GLU A 41 -0.55 -0.79 -2.46
CA GLU A 41 0.67 -1.17 -1.74
C GLU A 41 0.48 -1.04 -0.23
N ILE A 42 -0.04 0.09 0.24
CA ILE A 42 -0.37 0.32 1.66
C ILE A 42 -1.40 -0.70 2.17
N LEU A 43 -2.37 -1.08 1.33
CA LEU A 43 -3.41 -2.02 1.72
C LEU A 43 -2.87 -3.44 1.93
N VAL A 44 -1.93 -3.90 1.09
CA VAL A 44 -1.45 -5.29 1.10
C VAL A 44 -0.13 -5.49 1.85
N ASN A 45 0.52 -4.40 2.23
CA ASN A 45 1.82 -4.40 2.90
C ASN A 45 1.70 -3.82 4.31
N ASP A 46 1.52 -4.71 5.30
CA ASP A 46 1.27 -4.33 6.70
C ASP A 46 2.45 -3.67 7.41
N GLN A 47 3.67 -3.84 6.90
CA GLN A 47 4.92 -3.43 7.56
C GLN A 47 5.60 -2.26 6.83
N LEU A 48 4.82 -1.47 6.10
CA LEU A 48 5.34 -0.37 5.32
C LEU A 48 5.49 0.89 6.20
N ASP A 49 6.73 1.34 6.39
CA ASP A 49 7.01 2.55 7.16
C ASP A 49 6.70 3.80 6.34
N LEU A 50 5.52 4.39 6.55
CA LEU A 50 5.11 5.62 5.87
C LEU A 50 5.66 6.91 6.49
N ALA A 51 6.26 6.84 7.69
CA ALA A 51 6.65 8.03 8.46
C ALA A 51 7.47 9.06 7.65
N PRO A 52 8.42 8.67 6.78
CA PRO A 52 9.21 9.63 6.01
C PRO A 52 8.41 10.42 4.96
N TRP A 53 7.19 9.98 4.62
CA TRP A 53 6.43 10.54 3.50
C TRP A 53 5.04 11.07 3.88
N LEU A 54 4.68 11.07 5.16
CA LEU A 54 3.38 11.56 5.65
C LEU A 54 3.13 13.05 5.38
N ASP A 55 4.19 13.84 5.17
CA ASP A 55 4.07 15.25 4.81
C ASP A 55 3.61 15.46 3.36
N ARG A 56 3.68 14.43 2.51
CA ARG A 56 3.20 14.52 1.14
C ARG A 56 1.70 14.25 1.05
N GLU A 57 1.01 15.09 0.28
CA GLU A 57 -0.43 14.99 0.08
C GLU A 57 -0.85 13.69 -0.61
N ASP A 58 -0.12 13.29 -1.66
CA ASP A 58 -0.37 12.06 -2.41
C ASP A 58 -0.29 10.79 -1.53
N VAL A 59 0.67 10.75 -0.60
CA VAL A 59 0.80 9.66 0.37
C VAL A 59 -0.34 9.65 1.38
N ARG A 60 -0.73 10.82 1.91
CA ARG A 60 -1.88 10.91 2.83
C ARG A 60 -3.18 10.48 2.16
N GLU A 61 -3.41 10.91 0.93
CA GLU A 61 -4.59 10.51 0.15
C GLU A 61 -4.60 9.01 -0.13
N ALA A 62 -3.44 8.44 -0.50
CA ALA A 62 -3.29 7.00 -0.70
C ALA A 62 -3.55 6.21 0.60
N TYR A 63 -3.04 6.69 1.73
CA TYR A 63 -3.28 6.09 3.05
C TYR A 63 -4.76 6.13 3.44
N ALA A 64 -5.39 7.30 3.36
CA ALA A 64 -6.82 7.46 3.65
C ALA A 64 -7.68 6.57 2.74
N LYS A 65 -7.33 6.46 1.46
CA LYS A 65 -7.97 5.55 0.52
C LYS A 65 -7.80 4.08 0.95
N ALA A 66 -6.58 3.65 1.29
CA ALA A 66 -6.34 2.30 1.79
C ALA A 66 -7.17 1.99 3.04
N CYS A 67 -7.27 2.93 3.99
CA CYS A 67 -8.11 2.78 5.18
C CYS A 67 -9.60 2.58 4.82
N ARG A 68 -10.16 3.41 3.93
CA ARG A 68 -11.55 3.26 3.46
C ARG A 68 -11.81 1.91 2.80
N TRP A 69 -10.90 1.47 1.93
CA TRP A 69 -10.99 0.17 1.25
C TRP A 69 -10.87 -0.99 2.24
N TYR A 70 -9.95 -0.90 3.22
CA TYR A 70 -9.82 -1.90 4.27
C TYR A 70 -11.12 -2.10 5.04
N HIS A 71 -11.73 -1.03 5.53
CA HIS A 71 -12.97 -1.16 6.32
C HIS A 71 -14.17 -1.58 5.47
N THR A 72 -14.25 -1.12 4.22
CA THR A 72 -15.35 -1.51 3.31
C THR A 72 -15.32 -3.00 2.97
N TYR A 73 -14.13 -3.57 2.77
CA TYR A 73 -13.95 -4.98 2.38
C TYR A 73 -13.22 -5.80 3.45
N ARG A 74 -13.39 -5.43 4.72
CA ARG A 74 -12.60 -5.96 5.84
C ARG A 74 -12.58 -7.48 5.89
N SER A 75 -13.75 -8.12 5.85
CA SER A 75 -13.85 -9.58 5.93
C SER A 75 -13.12 -10.29 4.78
N LEU A 76 -13.18 -9.73 3.57
CA LEU A 76 -12.47 -10.27 2.42
C LEU A 76 -10.97 -10.10 2.58
N ILE A 77 -10.53 -8.90 2.95
CA ILE A 77 -9.10 -8.60 3.13
C ILE A 77 -8.51 -9.45 4.26
N ASP A 78 -9.17 -9.54 5.40
CA ASP A 78 -8.73 -10.35 6.55
C ASP A 78 -8.73 -11.86 6.22
N SER A 79 -9.53 -12.32 5.26
CA SER A 79 -9.49 -13.73 4.79
C SER A 79 -8.30 -14.04 3.85
N VAL A 80 -7.74 -13.02 3.20
CA VAL A 80 -6.64 -13.17 2.24
C VAL A 80 -5.30 -12.77 2.86
N LEU A 81 -5.31 -11.76 3.72
CA LEU A 81 -4.12 -11.13 4.28
C LEU A 81 -4.12 -11.23 5.81
N ALA A 82 -3.09 -11.86 6.35
CA ALA A 82 -2.76 -11.74 7.76
C ALA A 82 -2.12 -10.36 8.01
N ARG A 83 -2.96 -9.33 8.18
CA ARG A 83 -2.53 -7.95 8.42
C ARG A 83 -3.14 -7.38 9.69
N SER A 84 -2.49 -6.35 10.23
CA SER A 84 -3.06 -5.54 11.30
C SER A 84 -4.18 -4.64 10.74
N PRO A 85 -5.24 -4.37 11.51
CA PRO A 85 -6.31 -3.50 11.06
C PRO A 85 -5.81 -2.07 10.78
N LEU A 86 -6.24 -1.48 9.66
CA LEU A 86 -6.01 -0.06 9.42
C LEU A 86 -6.94 0.81 10.29
N PRO A 87 -6.54 2.06 10.59
CA PRO A 87 -7.43 3.04 11.18
C PRO A 87 -8.72 3.20 10.38
N TYR A 88 -9.80 3.50 11.09
CA TYR A 88 -11.07 3.84 10.43
C TYR A 88 -10.95 5.19 9.75
N GLU A 89 -11.35 5.25 8.49
CA GLU A 89 -11.43 6.48 7.70
C GLU A 89 -12.81 6.55 7.06
N ALA A 90 -13.49 7.68 7.22
CA ALA A 90 -14.84 7.85 6.69
C ALA A 90 -14.83 8.15 5.18
N GLY A 91 -15.87 7.71 4.50
CA GLY A 91 -16.15 8.09 3.10
C GLY A 91 -16.28 6.90 2.16
N PRO A 92 -16.81 7.15 0.95
CA PRO A 92 -17.07 6.09 -0.02
C PRO A 92 -15.77 5.59 -0.66
N VAL A 93 -15.82 4.34 -1.13
CA VAL A 93 -14.86 3.82 -2.11
C VAL A 93 -15.34 4.10 -3.53
N ASP A 94 -14.41 4.34 -4.45
CA ASP A 94 -14.74 4.51 -5.87
C ASP A 94 -14.91 3.15 -6.54
N SER A 95 -16.10 2.85 -7.05
CA SER A 95 -16.40 1.57 -7.70
C SER A 95 -15.54 1.32 -8.95
N ARG A 96 -14.99 2.37 -9.58
CA ARG A 96 -14.09 2.24 -10.74
C ARG A 96 -12.78 1.55 -10.38
N ASP A 97 -12.36 1.61 -9.12
CA ASP A 97 -11.14 0.97 -8.63
C ASP A 97 -11.36 -0.49 -8.19
N TYR A 98 -12.61 -0.98 -8.17
CA TYR A 98 -12.91 -2.34 -7.69
C TYR A 98 -12.19 -3.42 -8.49
N ARG A 99 -12.11 -3.25 -9.81
CA ARG A 99 -11.44 -4.21 -10.68
C ARG A 99 -9.95 -4.35 -10.32
N VAL A 100 -9.24 -3.24 -10.20
CA VAL A 100 -7.80 -3.27 -9.88
C VAL A 100 -7.55 -3.77 -8.45
N PHE A 101 -8.44 -3.45 -7.52
CA PHE A 101 -8.43 -4.02 -6.17
C PHE A 101 -8.56 -5.55 -6.18
N ALA A 102 -9.55 -6.08 -6.90
CA ALA A 102 -9.78 -7.53 -6.97
C ALA A 102 -8.61 -8.25 -7.64
N GLU A 103 -8.06 -7.68 -8.73
CA GLU A 103 -6.87 -8.21 -9.40
C GLU A 103 -5.66 -8.24 -8.46
N VAL A 104 -5.44 -7.19 -7.66
CA VAL A 104 -4.36 -7.15 -6.68
C VAL A 104 -4.57 -8.14 -5.54
N LEU A 105 -5.79 -8.28 -5.01
CA LEU A 105 -6.05 -9.27 -3.97
C LEU A 105 -5.83 -10.70 -4.48
N GLN A 106 -6.28 -11.00 -5.71
CA GLN A 106 -6.02 -12.30 -6.33
C GLN A 106 -4.52 -12.53 -6.51
N PHE A 107 -3.80 -11.53 -7.03
CA PHE A 107 -2.35 -11.62 -7.18
C PHE A 107 -1.66 -11.92 -5.85
N VAL A 108 -2.03 -11.22 -4.77
CA VAL A 108 -1.42 -11.48 -3.46
C VAL A 108 -1.83 -12.86 -2.95
N ALA A 109 -3.10 -13.27 -3.07
CA ALA A 109 -3.55 -14.61 -2.66
C ALA A 109 -2.77 -15.74 -3.36
N ASP A 110 -2.41 -15.58 -4.63
CA ASP A 110 -1.65 -16.57 -5.40
C ASP A 110 -0.15 -16.60 -5.04
N HIS A 111 0.36 -15.57 -4.35
CA HIS A 111 1.78 -15.40 -4.02
C HIS A 111 2.05 -15.35 -2.50
N THR A 112 1.07 -15.70 -1.66
CA THR A 112 1.20 -15.77 -0.19
C THR A 112 1.08 -17.23 0.28
#